data_AF-A0A5P8JVQ0-F1
#
_entry.id   AF-A0A5P8JVQ0-F1
#
_cell.length_a   1.000
_cell.length_b   1.000
_cell.length_c   1.000
_cell.angle_alpha   90.00
_cell.angle_beta   90.00
_cell.angle_gamma   90.00
#
_symmetry.space_group_name_H-M   'P 1'
#
loop_
_entity.id
_entity.type
_entity.pdbx_description
1 polymer ?
#
loop_
_entity_poly.entity_id
_entity_poly.type
_entity_poly.pdbx_seq_one_letter_code
_entity_poly.pdbx_strand_id
1 'polypeptide(L)'
;MGLRDEGQEIRREDGTTARRPLWDTGWGPERAARYAARCARYVDTDRLQLRAHGRAAVRLDFPYAAGRGPQRAEAARAVAVRFGVEARQLDRSGRALRVTGPAEDVARYAAALPRVLDHAEQLTSWAARMYGECARRPQHADRFESLGASGRRAAAAYFRAVAFRRIVEVLVGPQPAAVVEVDPALPLWEQAETLAGVLGEYGWVEIRDAYDPAAAVELLDTAEQIEAPAARCPVTAAHGEQLALFDGTTSPAAAGPVVVIPCVVVIPCSGAKLDRAAPAGQLYVGKLHTHARRTADALTAHGGTVLVLSALHGFLTLDQDVEPYDHTWEDAGSITVEELRAQAAELGLTDADVILLTPSRYTQRAAAVWPQARTPLAHLAIGKQRGRLTAMRENADHYTTAA
;
A
#
# COMPACT_ATOMS: atom_id res chain seq x y z
N MET A 1 -2.30 3.78 17.04
CA MET A 1 -3.41 3.69 16.06
C MET A 1 -2.86 2.94 14.84
N GLY A 2 -2.86 1.60 14.86
CA GLY A 2 -1.90 0.78 14.08
C GLY A 2 -2.27 0.54 12.61
N LEU A 3 -1.41 1.00 11.69
CA LEU A 3 -1.45 0.86 10.22
C LEU A 3 -0.08 0.33 9.64
N ARG A 4 0.15 0.31 8.30
CA ARG A 4 1.00 -0.64 7.46
C ARG A 4 2.33 -1.14 8.05
N ASP A 5 2.85 -2.37 7.84
CA ASP A 5 2.70 -3.47 6.85
C ASP A 5 2.98 -3.08 5.42
N GLU A 6 4.27 -2.75 5.25
CA GLU A 6 4.97 -2.99 4.02
C GLU A 6 6.18 -3.83 4.36
N GLY A 7 6.11 -5.08 3.96
CA GLY A 7 7.03 -5.46 2.92
C GLY A 7 6.56 -6.77 2.28
N GLN A 8 6.62 -6.79 0.98
CA GLN A 8 7.51 -7.67 0.25
C GLN A 8 7.88 -6.81 -0.95
N GLU A 9 9.16 -6.54 -1.18
CA GLU A 9 9.56 -5.75 -2.33
C GLU A 9 9.14 -6.51 -3.60
N ILE A 10 8.08 -6.05 -4.26
CA ILE A 10 7.72 -6.55 -5.58
C ILE A 10 8.72 -5.87 -6.50
N ARG A 11 9.77 -6.56 -6.94
CA ARG A 11 10.67 -5.96 -7.93
C ARG A 11 10.01 -5.99 -9.29
N ARG A 12 10.00 -4.84 -9.96
CA ARG A 12 9.63 -4.75 -11.38
C ARG A 12 10.72 -5.41 -12.22
N GLU A 13 10.42 -5.67 -13.50
CA GLU A 13 11.39 -6.25 -14.45
C GLU A 13 12.65 -5.40 -14.63
N ASP A 14 12.59 -4.09 -14.33
CA ASP A 14 13.72 -3.16 -14.32
C ASP A 14 14.58 -3.21 -13.04
N GLY A 15 14.24 -4.09 -12.08
CA GLY A 15 14.92 -4.24 -10.80
C GLY A 15 14.50 -3.23 -9.72
N THR A 16 13.60 -2.28 -10.01
CA THR A 16 13.16 -1.29 -9.01
C THR A 16 12.17 -1.88 -8.00
N THR A 17 12.29 -1.47 -6.74
CA THR A 17 11.35 -1.80 -5.67
C THR A 17 9.96 -1.19 -5.94
N ALA A 18 8.94 -2.02 -6.09
CA ALA A 18 7.54 -1.64 -5.97
C ALA A 18 6.96 -2.08 -4.62
N ARG A 19 6.18 -1.18 -4.02
CA ARG A 19 5.38 -1.45 -2.82
C ARG A 19 4.10 -2.18 -3.21
N ARG A 20 3.54 -2.93 -2.26
CA ARG A 20 2.38 -3.79 -2.50
C ARG A 20 1.17 -2.96 -2.99
N PRO A 21 0.62 -3.25 -4.18
CA PRO A 21 -0.30 -2.36 -4.87
C PRO A 21 -1.70 -2.31 -4.23
N LEU A 22 -2.43 -1.21 -4.44
CA LEU A 22 -3.73 -0.96 -3.80
C LEU A 22 -4.82 -2.00 -4.12
N TRP A 23 -4.68 -2.78 -5.20
CA TRP A 23 -5.62 -3.84 -5.57
C TRP A 23 -5.36 -5.17 -4.84
N ASP A 24 -4.12 -5.47 -4.43
CA ASP A 24 -3.80 -6.65 -3.63
C ASP A 24 -4.21 -6.40 -2.18
N THR A 25 -5.50 -6.61 -1.95
CA THR A 25 -6.11 -6.43 -0.64
C THR A 25 -5.93 -7.65 0.28
N GLY A 26 -5.44 -8.79 -0.23
CA GLY A 26 -5.14 -9.99 0.57
C GLY A 26 -6.34 -10.64 1.26
N TRP A 27 -7.55 -10.52 0.72
CA TRP A 27 -8.78 -11.17 1.24
C TRP A 27 -9.41 -12.13 0.23
N GLY A 28 -10.20 -13.09 0.71
CA GLY A 28 -11.03 -13.95 -0.13
C GLY A 28 -12.08 -13.19 -0.98
N PRO A 29 -12.65 -13.84 -2.01
CA PRO A 29 -13.33 -13.18 -3.13
C PRO A 29 -14.50 -12.27 -2.72
N GLU A 30 -15.31 -12.64 -1.73
CA GLU A 30 -16.41 -11.79 -1.24
C GLU A 30 -15.96 -10.44 -0.69
N ARG A 31 -14.74 -10.35 -0.13
CA ARG A 31 -14.20 -9.09 0.42
C ARG A 31 -13.56 -8.26 -0.67
N ALA A 32 -12.92 -8.88 -1.65
CA ALA A 32 -12.47 -8.21 -2.88
C ALA A 32 -13.69 -7.60 -3.63
N ALA A 33 -14.76 -8.36 -3.83
CA ALA A 33 -16.00 -7.88 -4.44
C ALA A 33 -16.64 -6.72 -3.65
N ARG A 34 -16.71 -6.81 -2.31
CA ARG A 34 -17.18 -5.70 -1.46
C ARG A 34 -16.29 -4.46 -1.51
N TYR A 35 -14.98 -4.63 -1.68
CA TYR A 35 -14.03 -3.53 -1.85
C TYR A 35 -14.21 -2.87 -3.23
N ALA A 36 -14.31 -3.64 -4.31
CA ALA A 36 -14.61 -3.14 -5.65
C ALA A 36 -15.94 -2.36 -5.69
N ALA A 37 -17.01 -2.92 -5.12
CA ALA A 37 -18.33 -2.28 -5.01
C ALA A 37 -18.37 -1.05 -4.06
N ARG A 38 -17.31 -0.82 -3.27
CA ARG A 38 -17.10 0.43 -2.53
C ARG A 38 -16.37 1.45 -3.40
N CYS A 39 -15.30 1.02 -4.07
CA CYS A 39 -14.50 1.86 -4.96
C CYS A 39 -15.33 2.42 -6.14
N ALA A 40 -16.20 1.60 -6.73
CA ALA A 40 -17.09 2.02 -7.83
C ALA A 40 -18.02 3.21 -7.49
N ARG A 41 -18.21 3.55 -6.21
CA ARG A 41 -19.05 4.69 -5.78
C ARG A 41 -18.39 6.06 -5.94
N TYR A 42 -17.10 6.09 -6.28
CA TYR A 42 -16.33 7.33 -6.40
C TYR A 42 -16.37 7.95 -7.79
N VAL A 43 -16.56 7.12 -8.83
CA VAL A 43 -16.57 7.51 -10.24
C VAL A 43 -17.44 6.54 -11.03
N ASP A 44 -18.37 7.07 -11.82
CA ASP A 44 -19.10 6.34 -12.84
C ASP A 44 -18.25 6.38 -14.12
N THR A 45 -17.97 5.21 -14.70
CA THR A 45 -17.08 5.06 -15.87
C THR A 45 -17.90 4.60 -17.07
N ASP A 46 -17.98 5.43 -18.10
CA ASP A 46 -18.56 5.03 -19.39
C ASP A 46 -17.73 3.93 -20.03
N ARG A 47 -18.33 3.22 -20.99
CA ARG A 47 -17.65 2.20 -21.80
C ARG A 47 -16.39 2.79 -22.46
N LEU A 48 -15.28 2.06 -22.39
CA LEU A 48 -14.03 2.45 -23.05
C LEU A 48 -14.25 2.46 -24.57
N GLN A 49 -13.82 3.53 -25.25
CA GLN A 49 -14.00 3.70 -26.69
C GLN A 49 -12.64 3.59 -27.38
N LEU A 50 -12.41 2.49 -28.08
CA LEU A 50 -11.23 2.28 -28.92
C LEU A 50 -11.35 3.14 -30.19
N ARG A 51 -10.23 3.72 -30.60
CA ARG A 51 -10.06 4.53 -31.81
C ARG A 51 -8.89 3.96 -32.63
N ALA A 52 -8.84 4.36 -33.90
CA ALA A 52 -7.72 4.03 -34.78
C ALA A 52 -6.35 4.38 -34.15
N HIS A 53 -5.31 3.60 -34.53
CA HIS A 53 -3.93 3.73 -34.05
C HIS A 53 -3.74 3.46 -32.54
N GLY A 54 -4.49 2.51 -31.97
CA GLY A 54 -4.27 2.01 -30.61
C GLY A 54 -4.54 3.03 -29.49
N ARG A 55 -5.37 4.05 -29.77
CA ARG A 55 -5.75 5.06 -28.78
C ARG A 55 -7.14 4.77 -28.22
N ALA A 56 -7.36 5.07 -26.96
CA ALA A 56 -8.70 5.00 -26.36
C ALA A 56 -9.15 6.36 -25.82
N ALA A 57 -10.47 6.45 -25.62
CA ALA A 57 -11.10 7.51 -24.86
C ALA A 57 -12.14 6.93 -23.90
N VAL A 58 -12.19 7.44 -22.67
CA VAL A 58 -13.22 7.09 -21.69
C VAL A 58 -13.83 8.36 -21.11
N ARG A 59 -15.12 8.32 -20.78
CA ARG A 59 -15.78 9.40 -20.03
C ARG A 59 -15.95 8.95 -18.58
N LEU A 60 -15.69 9.87 -17.66
CA LEU A 60 -15.80 9.67 -16.23
C LEU A 60 -16.73 10.74 -15.64
N ASP A 61 -17.72 10.32 -14.86
CA ASP A 61 -18.59 11.23 -14.11
C ASP A 61 -18.42 11.00 -12.60
N PHE A 62 -18.40 12.09 -11.83
CA PHE A 62 -18.14 12.06 -10.39
C PHE A 62 -19.42 12.38 -9.59
N PRO A 63 -20.07 11.37 -8.95
CA PRO A 63 -21.37 11.52 -8.30
C PRO A 63 -21.46 12.66 -7.28
N TYR A 64 -22.61 13.34 -7.26
CA TYR A 64 -22.86 14.45 -6.32
C TYR A 64 -23.14 14.00 -4.87
N ALA A 65 -23.20 12.68 -4.59
CA ALA A 65 -23.71 12.10 -3.34
C ALA A 65 -23.04 12.57 -2.01
N ALA A 66 -21.97 13.38 -2.07
CA ALA A 66 -21.38 14.04 -0.91
C ALA A 66 -20.95 15.51 -1.18
N GLY A 67 -21.36 16.13 -2.29
CA GLY A 67 -20.88 17.46 -2.72
C GLY A 67 -19.42 17.51 -3.20
N ARG A 68 -18.73 16.35 -3.24
CA ARG A 68 -17.28 16.23 -3.50
C ARG A 68 -16.92 15.84 -4.94
N GLY A 69 -17.88 15.80 -5.85
CA GLY A 69 -17.66 15.49 -7.27
C GLY A 69 -16.52 16.31 -7.90
N PRO A 70 -16.51 17.66 -7.76
CA PRO A 70 -15.44 18.49 -8.32
C PRO A 70 -14.04 18.19 -7.77
N GLN A 71 -13.94 17.94 -6.46
CA GLN A 71 -12.67 17.59 -5.80
C GLN A 71 -12.13 16.24 -6.30
N ARG A 72 -13.02 15.27 -6.55
CA ARG A 72 -12.65 13.96 -7.10
C ARG A 72 -12.24 14.04 -8.56
N ALA A 73 -12.89 14.91 -9.36
CA ALA A 73 -12.47 15.18 -10.73
C ALA A 73 -11.12 15.90 -10.80
N GLU A 74 -10.86 16.86 -9.91
CA GLU A 74 -9.57 17.52 -9.78
C GLU A 74 -8.47 16.50 -9.40
N ALA A 75 -8.75 15.63 -8.42
CA ALA A 75 -7.85 14.53 -8.05
C ALA A 75 -7.61 13.56 -9.21
N ALA A 76 -8.65 13.19 -9.96
CA ALA A 76 -8.54 12.33 -11.13
C ALA A 76 -7.65 12.95 -12.23
N ARG A 77 -7.75 14.27 -12.46
CA ARG A 77 -6.86 14.99 -13.38
C ARG A 77 -5.40 14.98 -12.92
N ALA A 78 -5.14 15.06 -11.60
CA ALA A 78 -3.78 14.91 -11.07
C ALA A 78 -3.25 13.48 -11.31
N VAL A 79 -4.04 12.46 -10.95
CA VAL A 79 -3.71 11.03 -11.14
C VAL A 79 -3.42 10.70 -12.61
N ALA A 80 -4.18 11.27 -13.56
CA ALA A 80 -4.02 11.03 -15.00
C ALA A 80 -2.58 11.27 -15.51
N VAL A 81 -1.89 12.28 -14.96
CA VAL A 81 -0.49 12.60 -15.31
C VAL A 81 0.45 11.42 -15.04
N ARG A 82 0.21 10.63 -13.99
CA ARG A 82 1.04 9.47 -13.64
C ARG A 82 0.85 8.26 -14.55
N PHE A 83 -0.28 8.19 -15.25
CA PHE A 83 -0.55 7.18 -16.27
C PHE A 83 -0.20 7.67 -17.69
N GLY A 84 0.32 8.90 -17.86
CA GLY A 84 0.63 9.46 -19.17
C GLY A 84 -0.60 9.76 -20.04
N VAL A 85 -1.80 9.84 -19.43
CA VAL A 85 -3.06 10.09 -20.14
C VAL A 85 -3.56 11.53 -19.94
N GLU A 86 -4.17 12.09 -20.98
CA GLU A 86 -4.75 13.44 -20.90
C GLU A 86 -6.16 13.39 -20.32
N ALA A 87 -6.41 14.11 -19.22
CA ALA A 87 -7.73 14.28 -18.62
C ALA A 87 -8.26 15.71 -18.80
N ARG A 88 -9.29 15.86 -19.65
CA ARG A 88 -9.92 17.15 -20.00
C ARG A 88 -11.32 17.25 -19.39
N GLN A 89 -11.65 18.41 -18.83
CA GLN A 89 -12.96 18.69 -18.25
C GLN A 89 -14.02 18.86 -19.35
N LEU A 90 -15.18 18.20 -19.19
CA LEU A 90 -16.28 18.22 -20.15
C LEU A 90 -17.38 19.23 -19.82
N ASP A 91 -17.52 19.63 -18.54
CA ASP A 91 -18.67 20.40 -18.08
C ASP A 91 -18.29 21.55 -17.13
N ARG A 92 -19.14 22.57 -17.06
CA ARG A 92 -18.91 23.74 -16.18
C ARG A 92 -18.99 23.39 -14.70
N SER A 93 -19.63 22.28 -14.30
CA SER A 93 -19.69 21.88 -12.90
C SER A 93 -18.42 21.14 -12.42
N GLY A 94 -17.51 20.79 -13.34
CA GLY A 94 -16.25 20.13 -13.01
C GLY A 94 -16.43 18.71 -12.52
N ARG A 95 -17.49 18.01 -12.96
CA ARG A 95 -17.84 16.65 -12.53
C ARG A 95 -17.76 15.62 -13.65
N ALA A 96 -17.54 16.05 -14.90
CA ALA A 96 -17.34 15.16 -16.03
C ALA A 96 -15.94 15.36 -16.63
N LEU A 97 -15.20 14.28 -16.84
CA LEU A 97 -13.91 14.26 -17.52
C LEU A 97 -13.96 13.37 -18.76
N ARG A 98 -13.25 13.77 -19.80
CA ARG A 98 -12.85 12.91 -20.92
C ARG A 98 -11.38 12.59 -20.74
N VAL A 99 -11.05 11.31 -20.66
CA VAL A 99 -9.66 10.85 -20.58
C VAL A 99 -9.27 10.19 -21.89
N THR A 100 -8.10 10.54 -22.43
CA THR A 100 -7.61 10.08 -23.73
C THR A 100 -6.12 9.78 -23.70
N GLY A 101 -5.69 8.71 -24.36
CA GLY A 101 -4.31 8.25 -24.37
C GLY A 101 -4.12 7.00 -25.23
N PRO A 102 -2.98 6.30 -25.09
CA PRO A 102 -2.83 4.91 -25.51
C PRO A 102 -3.91 4.03 -24.85
N ALA A 103 -4.41 3.02 -25.55
CA ALA A 103 -5.56 2.24 -25.07
C ALA A 103 -5.29 1.55 -23.73
N GLU A 104 -4.11 0.93 -23.60
CA GLU A 104 -3.68 0.25 -22.38
C GLU A 104 -3.57 1.20 -21.18
N ASP A 105 -2.94 2.37 -21.34
CA ASP A 105 -2.78 3.34 -20.25
C ASP A 105 -4.11 3.96 -19.81
N VAL A 106 -5.07 4.17 -20.72
CA VAL A 106 -6.43 4.61 -20.36
C VAL A 106 -7.17 3.53 -19.58
N ALA A 107 -7.02 2.24 -19.95
CA ALA A 107 -7.62 1.12 -19.23
C ALA A 107 -7.01 0.94 -17.83
N ARG A 108 -5.67 0.97 -17.72
CA ARG A 108 -4.94 0.96 -16.43
C ARG A 108 -5.38 2.11 -15.52
N TYR A 109 -5.42 3.33 -16.04
CA TYR A 109 -5.89 4.51 -15.31
C TYR A 109 -7.34 4.36 -14.83
N ALA A 110 -8.25 3.91 -15.70
CA ALA A 110 -9.66 3.73 -15.35
C ALA A 110 -9.86 2.63 -14.29
N ALA A 111 -9.07 1.55 -14.32
CA ALA A 111 -9.07 0.51 -13.30
C ALA A 111 -8.40 0.93 -11.96
N ALA A 112 -7.40 1.82 -11.99
CA ALA A 112 -6.75 2.35 -10.79
C ALA A 112 -7.60 3.41 -10.06
N LEU A 113 -8.18 4.35 -10.80
CA LEU A 113 -8.76 5.58 -10.25
C LEU A 113 -9.78 5.35 -9.10
N PRO A 114 -10.73 4.41 -9.18
CA PRO A 114 -11.67 4.13 -8.09
C PRO A 114 -10.97 3.75 -6.77
N ARG A 115 -9.87 2.99 -6.85
CA ARG A 115 -9.08 2.52 -5.70
C ARG A 115 -8.23 3.63 -5.10
N VAL A 116 -7.62 4.47 -5.95
CA VAL A 116 -6.85 5.65 -5.54
C VAL A 116 -7.73 6.66 -4.80
N LEU A 117 -8.95 6.91 -5.32
CA LEU A 117 -9.91 7.81 -4.67
C LEU A 117 -10.41 7.25 -3.32
N ASP A 118 -10.70 5.94 -3.23
CA ASP A 118 -11.05 5.28 -1.96
C ASP A 118 -9.93 5.39 -0.93
N HIS A 119 -8.67 5.20 -1.32
CA HIS A 119 -7.50 5.32 -0.44
C HIS A 119 -7.31 6.75 0.08
N ALA A 120 -7.35 7.76 -0.81
CA ALA A 120 -7.28 9.17 -0.41
C ALA A 120 -8.45 9.57 0.51
N GLU A 121 -9.65 9.05 0.28
CA GLU A 121 -10.83 9.23 1.14
C GLU A 121 -10.68 8.57 2.52
N GLN A 122 -10.03 7.40 2.60
CA GLN A 122 -9.71 6.74 3.88
C GLN A 122 -8.71 7.55 4.70
N LEU A 123 -7.62 8.03 4.09
CA LEU A 123 -6.62 8.89 4.73
C LEU A 123 -7.24 10.23 5.19
N THR A 124 -8.06 10.86 4.34
CA THR A 124 -8.82 12.08 4.69
C THR A 124 -9.77 11.83 5.86
N SER A 125 -10.41 10.65 5.90
CA SER A 125 -11.27 10.25 7.02
C SER A 125 -10.51 9.98 8.32
N TRP A 126 -9.19 9.78 8.26
CA TRP A 126 -8.32 9.77 9.44
C TRP A 126 -8.01 11.20 9.91
N ALA A 127 -7.55 12.08 9.02
CA ALA A 127 -7.34 13.51 9.33
C ALA A 127 -8.59 14.14 9.95
N ALA A 128 -9.76 13.87 9.38
CA ALA A 128 -11.05 14.38 9.86
C ALA A 128 -11.45 13.84 11.26
N ARG A 129 -10.98 12.65 11.65
CA ARG A 129 -11.18 12.13 13.02
C ARG A 129 -10.29 12.85 14.01
N MET A 130 -9.03 13.11 13.66
CA MET A 130 -8.09 13.88 14.49
C MET A 130 -8.60 15.32 14.73
N TYR A 131 -9.07 16.01 13.68
CA TYR A 131 -9.78 17.29 13.80
C TYR A 131 -10.99 17.18 14.77
N GLY A 132 -11.82 16.15 14.60
CA GLY A 132 -12.98 15.93 15.46
C GLY A 132 -12.64 15.63 16.92
N GLU A 133 -11.51 14.97 17.18
CA GLU A 133 -10.98 14.73 18.52
C GLU A 133 -10.48 16.02 19.17
N CYS A 134 -9.73 16.85 18.44
CA CYS A 134 -9.35 18.20 18.90
C CYS A 134 -10.58 19.05 19.23
N ALA A 135 -11.61 19.04 18.37
CA ALA A 135 -12.84 19.81 18.57
C ALA A 135 -13.69 19.37 19.77
N ARG A 136 -13.33 18.26 20.45
CA ARG A 136 -13.97 17.79 21.69
C ARG A 136 -13.12 17.98 22.94
N ARG A 137 -11.88 18.51 22.84
CA ARG A 137 -11.02 18.72 24.01
C ARG A 137 -11.44 20.00 24.76
N PRO A 138 -11.57 19.99 26.11
CA PRO A 138 -11.96 21.17 26.89
C PRO A 138 -11.09 22.41 26.65
N GLN A 139 -9.76 22.22 26.51
CA GLN A 139 -8.76 23.24 26.18
C GLN A 139 -9.00 23.99 24.85
N HIS A 140 -10.02 23.62 24.08
CA HIS A 140 -10.35 24.21 22.78
C HIS A 140 -11.83 24.61 22.66
N ALA A 141 -12.63 24.49 23.74
CA ALA A 141 -14.08 24.70 23.72
C ALA A 141 -14.47 26.08 23.15
N ASP A 142 -13.92 27.16 23.72
CA ASP A 142 -14.19 28.55 23.36
C ASP A 142 -14.07 28.83 21.85
N ARG A 143 -13.07 28.21 21.19
CA ARG A 143 -12.83 28.33 19.75
C ARG A 143 -13.94 27.66 18.93
N PHE A 144 -14.44 26.51 19.37
CA PHE A 144 -15.49 25.78 18.66
C PHE A 144 -16.90 26.23 19.04
N GLU A 145 -17.07 26.88 20.19
CA GLU A 145 -18.32 27.53 20.60
C GLU A 145 -18.55 28.83 19.82
N SER A 146 -17.54 29.70 19.72
CA SER A 146 -17.60 30.96 18.94
C SER A 146 -17.90 30.78 17.44
N LEU A 147 -17.62 29.60 16.86
CA LEU A 147 -17.98 29.25 15.48
C LEU A 147 -19.47 28.90 15.28
N GLY A 148 -20.18 28.54 16.35
CA GLY A 148 -21.56 28.03 16.28
C GLY A 148 -21.73 26.76 15.42
N ALA A 149 -22.97 26.26 15.32
CA ALA A 149 -23.26 25.01 14.61
C ALA A 149 -23.07 25.08 13.07
N SER A 150 -23.13 26.28 12.48
CA SER A 150 -22.85 26.49 11.05
C SER A 150 -21.35 26.57 10.78
N GLY A 151 -20.62 27.43 11.52
CA GLY A 151 -19.17 27.58 11.38
C GLY A 151 -18.40 26.29 11.69
N ARG A 152 -18.82 25.50 12.70
CA ARG A 152 -18.23 24.17 12.95
C ARG A 152 -18.35 23.21 11.76
N ARG A 153 -19.49 23.23 11.04
CA ARG A 153 -19.69 22.41 9.84
C ARG A 153 -18.87 22.93 8.66
N ALA A 154 -18.82 24.25 8.45
CA ALA A 154 -18.00 24.87 7.42
C ALA A 154 -16.49 24.60 7.63
N ALA A 155 -15.98 24.78 8.85
CA ALA A 155 -14.59 24.51 9.20
C ALA A 155 -14.23 23.02 9.02
N ALA A 156 -15.09 22.10 9.43
CA ALA A 156 -14.88 20.67 9.20
C ALA A 156 -14.91 20.27 7.72
N ALA A 157 -15.75 20.92 6.90
CA ALA A 157 -15.79 20.71 5.45
C ALA A 157 -14.55 21.27 4.76
N TYR A 158 -14.12 22.48 5.12
CA TYR A 158 -12.88 23.10 4.66
C TYR A 158 -11.66 22.24 4.99
N PHE A 159 -11.51 21.83 6.26
CA PHE A 159 -10.42 20.97 6.71
C PHE A 159 -10.35 19.66 5.90
N ARG A 160 -11.50 19.02 5.65
CA ARG A 160 -11.57 17.80 4.81
C ARG A 160 -11.18 18.05 3.36
N ALA A 161 -11.58 19.18 2.78
CA ALA A 161 -11.26 19.53 1.40
C ALA A 161 -9.76 19.77 1.22
N VAL A 162 -9.16 20.56 2.12
CA VAL A 162 -7.72 20.83 2.19
C VAL A 162 -6.94 19.53 2.39
N ALA A 163 -7.34 18.70 3.35
CA ALA A 163 -6.67 17.44 3.62
C ALA A 163 -6.74 16.46 2.43
N PHE A 164 -7.91 16.32 1.79
CA PHE A 164 -8.07 15.47 0.62
C PHE A 164 -7.18 15.91 -0.55
N ARG A 165 -7.18 17.21 -0.87
CA ARG A 165 -6.33 17.78 -1.91
C ARG A 165 -4.86 17.49 -1.62
N ARG A 166 -4.39 17.78 -0.41
CA ARG A 166 -2.98 17.62 -0.04
C ARG A 166 -2.53 16.15 0.01
N ILE A 167 -3.41 15.23 0.43
CA ILE A 167 -3.15 13.79 0.35
C ILE A 167 -2.97 13.37 -1.12
N VAL A 168 -3.87 13.80 -2.03
CA VAL A 168 -3.74 13.47 -3.45
C VAL A 168 -2.47 14.07 -4.06
N GLU A 169 -2.11 15.31 -3.72
CA GLU A 169 -0.84 15.92 -4.13
C GLU A 169 0.38 15.09 -3.71
N VAL A 170 0.40 14.54 -2.49
CA VAL A 170 1.53 13.72 -2.00
C VAL A 170 1.55 12.33 -2.65
N LEU A 171 0.39 11.71 -2.89
CA LEU A 171 0.33 10.44 -3.60
C LEU A 171 0.74 10.57 -5.08
N VAL A 172 0.38 11.68 -5.72
CA VAL A 172 0.59 11.93 -7.17
C VAL A 172 1.93 12.61 -7.46
N GLY A 173 2.45 13.48 -6.58
CA GLY A 173 3.70 14.20 -6.83
C GLY A 173 4.92 13.27 -6.85
N PRO A 174 6.00 13.59 -7.58
CA PRO A 174 7.32 13.10 -7.17
C PRO A 174 7.60 13.58 -5.74
N GLN A 175 8.47 12.90 -4.99
CA GLN A 175 8.92 13.41 -3.68
C GLN A 175 10.28 14.13 -3.81
N PRO A 176 10.31 15.48 -3.90
CA PRO A 176 11.53 16.26 -3.72
C PRO A 176 11.48 17.21 -2.51
N ALA A 177 10.65 16.94 -1.51
CA ALA A 177 10.65 17.67 -0.25
C ALA A 177 10.18 16.76 0.90
N ALA A 178 10.92 16.75 2.01
CA ALA A 178 10.42 16.19 3.26
C ALA A 178 9.13 16.90 3.67
N VAL A 179 8.12 16.16 4.11
CA VAL A 179 6.93 16.79 4.66
C VAL A 179 7.31 17.48 5.96
N VAL A 180 6.90 18.75 6.10
CA VAL A 180 7.10 19.53 7.33
C VAL A 180 6.45 18.77 8.50
N GLU A 181 7.19 18.59 9.59
CA GLU A 181 6.65 17.94 10.79
C GLU A 181 5.49 18.75 11.38
N VAL A 182 4.57 18.06 12.06
CA VAL A 182 3.44 18.71 12.75
C VAL A 182 3.98 19.42 13.99
N ASP A 183 3.86 20.75 14.03
CA ASP A 183 4.29 21.58 15.16
C ASP A 183 3.38 21.31 16.37
N PRO A 184 3.90 20.79 17.50
CA PRO A 184 3.09 20.53 18.69
C PRO A 184 2.59 21.82 19.38
N ALA A 185 3.16 22.99 19.08
CA ALA A 185 2.72 24.28 19.62
C ALA A 185 1.49 24.85 18.90
N LEU A 186 1.21 24.42 17.66
CA LEU A 186 0.10 24.92 16.86
C LEU A 186 -1.12 23.97 16.89
N PRO A 187 -2.37 24.48 16.91
CA PRO A 187 -3.54 23.62 16.88
C PRO A 187 -3.66 22.79 15.58
N LEU A 188 -4.03 21.51 15.70
CA LEU A 188 -4.13 20.61 14.53
C LEU A 188 -5.11 21.07 13.45
N TRP A 189 -6.10 21.91 13.77
CA TRP A 189 -7.05 22.44 12.78
C TRP A 189 -6.47 23.56 11.91
N GLU A 190 -5.40 24.23 12.35
CA GLU A 190 -4.64 25.21 11.56
C GLU A 190 -3.58 24.51 10.69
N GLN A 191 -3.15 23.30 11.08
CA GLN A 191 -2.14 22.50 10.39
C GLN A 191 -2.73 21.44 9.42
N ALA A 192 -3.83 21.78 8.76
CA ALA A 192 -4.56 20.83 7.91
C ALA A 192 -3.70 20.26 6.76
N GLU A 193 -2.87 21.09 6.12
CA GLU A 193 -1.97 20.67 5.03
C GLU A 193 -0.77 19.87 5.55
N THR A 194 -0.17 20.29 6.67
CA THR A 194 0.94 19.58 7.33
C THR A 194 0.52 18.16 7.73
N LEU A 195 -0.59 18.03 8.46
CA LEU A 195 -1.12 16.73 8.90
C LEU A 195 -1.52 15.85 7.71
N ALA A 196 -2.15 16.42 6.70
CA ALA A 196 -2.53 15.70 5.49
C ALA A 196 -1.32 15.27 4.66
N GLY A 197 -0.25 16.07 4.66
CA GLY A 197 1.04 15.69 4.08
C GLY A 197 1.61 14.46 4.78
N VAL A 198 1.70 14.48 6.11
CA VAL A 198 2.25 13.37 6.91
C VAL A 198 1.40 12.11 6.73
N LEU A 199 0.07 12.24 6.70
CA LEU A 199 -0.83 11.10 6.43
C LEU A 199 -0.75 10.60 4.98
N GLY A 200 -0.47 11.49 4.01
CA GLY A 200 -0.25 11.15 2.61
C GLY A 200 1.07 10.42 2.38
N GLU A 201 2.14 10.82 3.07
CA GLU A 201 3.46 10.18 3.05
C GLU A 201 3.43 8.84 3.79
N TYR A 202 2.83 8.81 4.98
CA TYR A 202 2.61 7.59 5.76
C TYR A 202 1.73 6.57 5.02
N GLY A 203 0.75 7.06 4.26
CA GLY A 203 -0.11 6.28 3.40
C GLY A 203 0.40 6.16 1.96
N TRP A 204 1.65 6.52 1.66
CA TRP A 204 2.13 6.63 0.29
C TRP A 204 2.21 5.27 -0.39
N VAL A 205 1.78 5.26 -1.65
CA VAL A 205 1.76 4.09 -2.52
C VAL A 205 2.09 4.52 -3.94
N GLU A 206 2.70 3.62 -4.69
CA GLU A 206 2.85 3.79 -6.13
C GLU A 206 1.47 3.73 -6.80
N ILE A 207 0.97 4.89 -7.23
CA ILE A 207 -0.32 5.00 -7.91
C ILE A 207 -0.32 4.27 -9.25
N ARG A 208 0.82 4.20 -9.96
CA ARG A 208 0.87 3.56 -11.29
C ARG A 208 0.47 2.09 -11.25
N ASP A 209 0.75 1.42 -10.13
CA ASP A 209 0.49 -0.01 -9.94
C ASP A 209 -0.83 -0.26 -9.18
N ALA A 210 -1.63 0.78 -8.90
CA ALA A 210 -2.88 0.69 -8.15
C ALA A 210 -4.07 0.03 -8.90
N TYR A 211 -3.88 -0.40 -10.14
CA TYR A 211 -4.90 -1.10 -10.95
C TYR A 211 -4.77 -2.61 -10.85
N ASP A 212 -5.92 -3.28 -10.82
CA ASP A 212 -6.01 -4.73 -11.00
C ASP A 212 -5.80 -5.06 -12.50
N PRO A 213 -4.79 -5.86 -12.87
CA PRO A 213 -4.52 -6.18 -14.27
C PRO A 213 -5.69 -6.87 -14.97
N ALA A 214 -6.44 -7.73 -14.28
CA ALA A 214 -7.58 -8.42 -14.86
C ALA A 214 -8.71 -7.42 -15.21
N ALA A 215 -8.95 -6.43 -14.35
CA ALA A 215 -9.93 -5.37 -14.61
C ALA A 215 -9.49 -4.44 -15.76
N ALA A 216 -8.18 -4.22 -15.97
CA ALA A 216 -7.69 -3.45 -17.10
C ALA A 216 -7.86 -4.20 -18.43
N VAL A 217 -7.64 -5.53 -18.44
CA VAL A 217 -7.94 -6.39 -19.60
C VAL A 217 -9.43 -6.43 -19.89
N GLU A 218 -10.28 -6.63 -18.88
CA GLU A 218 -11.75 -6.63 -19.03
C GLU A 218 -12.27 -5.32 -19.66
N LEU A 219 -11.70 -4.16 -19.29
CA LEU A 219 -12.04 -2.86 -19.89
C LEU A 219 -11.64 -2.73 -21.36
N LEU A 220 -10.61 -3.45 -21.81
CA LEU A 220 -10.18 -3.51 -23.22
C LEU A 220 -11.04 -4.50 -24.01
N ASP A 221 -11.28 -5.70 -23.48
CA ASP A 221 -12.10 -6.74 -24.10
C ASP A 221 -13.56 -6.30 -24.28
N THR A 222 -14.09 -5.56 -23.31
CA THR A 222 -15.45 -5.02 -23.36
C THR A 222 -15.53 -3.68 -24.11
N ALA A 223 -14.44 -3.13 -24.64
CA ALA A 223 -14.44 -1.80 -25.24
C ALA A 223 -15.31 -1.71 -26.51
N GLU A 224 -15.87 -0.52 -26.74
CA GLU A 224 -16.60 -0.19 -27.97
C GLU A 224 -15.59 0.29 -29.04
N GLN A 225 -15.59 -0.34 -30.21
CA GLN A 225 -14.85 0.17 -31.35
C GLN A 225 -15.61 1.33 -31.99
N ILE A 226 -15.04 2.53 -31.93
CA ILE A 226 -15.51 3.66 -32.72
C ILE A 226 -14.65 3.71 -33.98
N GLU A 227 -15.17 3.09 -35.05
CA GLU A 227 -14.69 3.37 -36.39
C GLU A 227 -14.77 4.89 -36.64
N ALA A 228 -13.65 5.49 -37.06
CA ALA A 228 -13.71 6.82 -37.62
C ALA A 228 -14.62 6.75 -38.86
N PRO A 229 -15.54 7.72 -39.08
CA PRO A 229 -16.41 7.70 -40.25
C PRO A 229 -15.55 7.63 -41.51
N ALA A 230 -15.61 6.48 -42.19
CA ALA A 230 -14.65 6.13 -43.22
C ALA A 230 -14.73 7.15 -44.37
N ALA A 231 -13.67 7.94 -44.52
CA ALA A 231 -13.38 8.62 -45.78
C ALA A 231 -13.18 7.52 -46.82
N ARG A 232 -14.22 7.24 -47.61
CA ARG A 232 -14.22 6.20 -48.65
C ARG A 232 -13.10 6.48 -49.64
N CYS A 233 -12.03 5.71 -49.55
CA CYS A 233 -11.00 5.64 -50.57
C CYS A 233 -10.96 4.19 -51.08
N PRO A 234 -11.45 3.88 -52.29
CA PRO A 234 -11.45 2.53 -52.80
C PRO A 234 -10.05 2.16 -53.27
N VAL A 235 -9.26 1.51 -52.40
CA VAL A 235 -8.01 0.87 -52.82
C VAL A 235 -8.33 -0.51 -53.36
N THR A 236 -8.46 -0.60 -54.68
CA THR A 236 -8.40 -1.88 -55.40
C THR A 236 -7.00 -2.47 -55.27
N ALA A 237 -6.88 -3.61 -54.60
CA ALA A 237 -5.71 -4.48 -54.67
C ALA A 237 -6.17 -5.92 -54.91
N ALA A 238 -5.93 -6.43 -56.12
CA ALA A 238 -6.17 -7.81 -56.48
C ALA A 238 -4.91 -8.64 -56.21
N HIS A 239 -5.10 -9.88 -55.74
CA HIS A 239 -4.06 -10.90 -55.47
C HIS A 239 -2.95 -10.47 -54.48
N GLY A 240 -2.58 -11.23 -53.46
CA GLY A 240 -2.81 -12.65 -53.23
C GLY A 240 -1.46 -13.34 -53.13
N GLU A 241 -1.04 -13.71 -51.93
CA GLU A 241 -0.10 -14.81 -51.71
C GLU A 241 -0.13 -15.24 -50.24
N GLN A 242 0.16 -16.52 -50.02
CA GLN A 242 -0.05 -17.25 -48.77
C GLN A 242 1.31 -17.82 -48.36
N LEU A 243 1.91 -17.28 -47.29
CA LEU A 243 3.16 -17.80 -46.74
C LEU A 243 3.05 -17.96 -45.22
N ALA A 244 2.91 -19.21 -44.79
CA ALA A 244 3.29 -19.66 -43.47
C ALA A 244 4.68 -20.30 -43.58
N LEU A 245 5.57 -20.00 -42.62
CA LEU A 245 6.74 -20.80 -42.21
C LEU A 245 7.61 -19.93 -41.29
N PHE A 246 7.78 -20.33 -40.03
CA PHE A 246 9.06 -20.35 -39.30
C PHE A 246 8.84 -21.02 -37.95
N ASP A 247 9.12 -22.33 -37.89
CA ASP A 247 9.41 -23.01 -36.63
C ASP A 247 10.77 -22.55 -36.11
N GLY A 248 10.83 -22.17 -34.83
CA GLY A 248 12.02 -21.70 -34.14
C GLY A 248 12.21 -22.41 -32.81
N THR A 249 12.71 -23.64 -32.83
CA THR A 249 13.04 -24.40 -31.62
C THR A 249 14.24 -23.79 -30.90
N THR A 250 14.01 -23.09 -29.80
CA THR A 250 15.07 -22.53 -28.96
C THR A 250 15.51 -23.54 -27.90
N SER A 251 16.81 -23.87 -27.89
CA SER A 251 17.43 -24.78 -26.93
C SER A 251 17.69 -24.09 -25.58
N PRO A 252 17.40 -24.72 -24.42
CA PRO A 252 17.71 -24.14 -23.12
C PRO A 252 19.22 -24.24 -22.80
N ALA A 253 19.87 -23.09 -22.61
CA ALA A 253 21.24 -23.01 -22.14
C ALA A 253 21.34 -23.31 -20.62
N ALA A 254 22.51 -23.80 -20.20
CA ALA A 254 22.73 -24.29 -18.83
C ALA A 254 22.62 -23.21 -17.75
N ALA A 255 22.00 -23.56 -16.63
CA ALA A 255 21.92 -22.71 -15.44
C ALA A 255 23.28 -22.59 -14.74
N GLY A 256 23.65 -21.36 -14.36
CA GLY A 256 24.75 -21.10 -13.42
C GLY A 256 24.38 -21.46 -11.97
N PRO A 257 25.32 -21.34 -11.02
CA PRO A 257 25.06 -21.65 -9.62
C PRO A 257 24.00 -20.71 -9.04
N VAL A 258 22.91 -21.30 -8.51
CA VAL A 258 21.85 -20.56 -7.80
C VAL A 258 22.42 -20.07 -6.48
N VAL A 259 22.46 -18.74 -6.31
CA VAL A 259 22.80 -18.13 -5.02
C VAL A 259 21.57 -18.21 -4.12
N VAL A 260 21.59 -19.12 -3.16
CA VAL A 260 20.50 -19.29 -2.20
C VAL A 260 20.54 -18.14 -1.19
N ILE A 261 19.58 -17.22 -1.30
CA ILE A 261 19.41 -16.11 -0.35
C ILE A 261 18.76 -16.66 0.92
N PRO A 262 19.33 -16.43 2.13
CA PRO A 262 18.75 -16.96 3.36
C PRO A 262 17.41 -16.28 3.69
N CYS A 263 16.38 -17.10 3.88
CA CYS A 263 15.07 -16.67 4.40
C CYS A 263 15.14 -16.55 5.93
N VAL A 264 14.72 -15.42 6.49
CA VAL A 264 14.74 -15.13 7.93
C VAL A 264 13.37 -14.67 8.39
N VAL A 265 12.83 -15.22 9.48
CA VAL A 265 11.56 -14.76 10.07
C VAL A 265 11.82 -14.18 11.46
N VAL A 266 11.48 -12.92 11.67
CA VAL A 266 11.65 -12.23 12.96
C VAL A 266 10.32 -12.17 13.69
N ILE A 267 10.25 -12.76 14.88
CA ILE A 267 9.07 -12.75 15.76
C ILE A 267 9.29 -11.82 16.97
N PRO A 268 8.23 -11.27 17.57
CA PRO A 268 8.38 -10.32 18.66
C PRO A 268 8.63 -11.03 19.99
N CYS A 269 9.43 -10.44 20.88
CA CYS A 269 9.36 -10.77 22.31
C CYS A 269 7.96 -10.47 22.87
N SER A 270 7.60 -11.04 24.02
CA SER A 270 6.40 -10.64 24.77
C SER A 270 6.71 -10.26 26.21
N GLY A 271 5.90 -9.35 26.78
CA GLY A 271 5.98 -8.99 28.20
C GLY A 271 5.79 -10.21 29.09
N ALA A 272 4.73 -11.01 28.83
CA ALA A 272 4.54 -12.30 29.47
C ALA A 272 5.65 -13.29 29.07
N LYS A 273 6.36 -13.79 30.08
CA LYS A 273 7.46 -14.75 29.98
C LYS A 273 7.27 -15.88 31.01
N LEU A 274 8.06 -16.93 30.92
CA LEU A 274 8.31 -17.82 32.05
C LEU A 274 8.98 -17.06 33.21
N ASP A 275 8.93 -17.63 34.40
CA ASP A 275 9.50 -17.12 35.65
C ASP A 275 10.95 -17.59 35.89
N ARG A 276 11.59 -18.16 34.87
CA ARG A 276 12.93 -18.75 34.90
C ARG A 276 13.62 -18.63 33.54
N ALA A 277 14.95 -18.74 33.52
CA ALA A 277 15.74 -18.91 32.31
C ALA A 277 15.15 -19.99 31.39
N ALA A 278 15.11 -19.69 30.09
CA ALA A 278 14.75 -20.62 29.04
C ALA A 278 15.29 -20.15 27.69
N PRO A 279 15.37 -21.04 26.68
CA PRO A 279 15.67 -20.64 25.31
C PRO A 279 14.65 -19.61 24.82
N ALA A 280 15.09 -18.60 24.06
CA ALA A 280 14.23 -17.50 23.62
C ALA A 280 12.96 -17.98 22.87
N GLY A 281 13.03 -19.11 22.16
CA GLY A 281 11.86 -19.73 21.51
C GLY A 281 10.82 -20.35 22.46
N GLN A 282 11.12 -20.45 23.76
CA GLN A 282 10.27 -21.01 24.82
C GLN A 282 9.96 -20.00 25.94
N LEU A 283 10.85 -19.04 26.20
CA LEU A 283 10.73 -18.04 27.26
C LEU A 283 9.45 -17.19 27.13
N TYR A 284 9.06 -16.79 25.92
CA TYR A 284 7.97 -15.85 25.67
C TYR A 284 6.62 -16.56 25.50
N VAL A 285 5.74 -16.45 26.51
CA VAL A 285 4.43 -17.13 26.54
C VAL A 285 3.24 -16.25 26.12
N GLY A 286 3.50 -15.02 25.65
CA GLY A 286 2.46 -14.08 25.25
C GLY A 286 1.75 -14.48 23.96
N LYS A 287 0.42 -14.29 23.92
CA LYS A 287 -0.45 -14.72 22.80
C LYS A 287 0.03 -14.29 21.41
N LEU A 288 0.60 -13.09 21.26
CA LEU A 288 1.14 -12.63 19.97
C LEU A 288 2.41 -13.40 19.59
N HIS A 289 3.35 -13.57 20.53
CA HIS A 289 4.56 -14.38 20.31
C HIS A 289 4.18 -15.82 19.93
N THR A 290 3.32 -16.49 20.69
CA THR A 290 2.93 -17.89 20.39
C THR A 290 2.25 -18.04 19.02
N HIS A 291 1.44 -17.07 18.59
CA HIS A 291 0.84 -17.08 17.24
C HIS A 291 1.89 -16.80 16.15
N ALA A 292 2.82 -15.86 16.39
CA ALA A 292 3.90 -15.52 15.46
C ALA A 292 4.90 -16.68 15.30
N ARG A 293 5.33 -17.30 16.40
CA ARG A 293 6.20 -18.48 16.44
C ARG A 293 5.66 -19.61 15.57
N ARG A 294 4.40 -20.02 15.78
CA ARG A 294 3.73 -21.07 14.98
C ARG A 294 3.56 -20.73 13.50
N THR A 295 3.61 -19.45 13.15
CA THR A 295 3.54 -19.00 11.75
C THR A 295 4.95 -18.98 11.15
N ALA A 296 5.95 -18.53 11.91
CA ALA A 296 7.35 -18.64 11.53
C ALA A 296 7.77 -20.10 11.31
N ASP A 297 7.37 -21.02 12.18
CA ASP A 297 7.61 -22.46 12.04
C ASP A 297 7.10 -23.02 10.70
N ALA A 298 5.92 -22.58 10.25
CA ALA A 298 5.37 -22.99 8.96
C ALA A 298 6.10 -22.31 7.78
N LEU A 299 6.47 -21.03 7.92
CA LEU A 299 7.21 -20.28 6.89
C LEU A 299 8.68 -20.71 6.75
N THR A 300 9.26 -21.38 7.75
CA THR A 300 10.64 -21.91 7.70
C THR A 300 10.69 -23.44 7.64
N ALA A 301 9.56 -24.12 7.41
CA ALA A 301 9.48 -25.58 7.38
C ALA A 301 10.35 -26.23 6.29
N HIS A 302 10.61 -25.50 5.20
CA HIS A 302 11.44 -25.91 4.07
C HIS A 302 12.87 -25.33 4.12
N GLY A 303 13.25 -24.67 5.22
CA GLY A 303 14.52 -23.97 5.41
C GLY A 303 14.31 -22.51 5.81
N GLY A 304 15.33 -21.94 6.46
CA GLY A 304 15.33 -20.57 6.96
C GLY A 304 15.58 -20.47 8.47
N THR A 305 15.83 -19.25 8.93
CA THR A 305 16.18 -18.94 10.33
C THR A 305 15.05 -18.17 11.01
N VAL A 306 14.73 -18.48 12.27
CA VAL A 306 13.80 -17.66 13.06
C VAL A 306 14.56 -16.93 14.17
N LEU A 307 14.32 -15.62 14.30
CA LEU A 307 14.92 -14.76 15.33
C LEU A 307 13.82 -14.14 16.19
N VAL A 308 14.09 -13.95 17.49
CA VAL A 308 13.23 -13.14 18.37
C VAL A 308 13.81 -11.74 18.51
N LEU A 309 13.02 -10.70 18.22
CA LEU A 309 13.43 -9.32 18.45
C LEU A 309 13.05 -8.86 19.86
N SER A 310 14.07 -8.54 20.65
CA SER A 310 14.03 -8.02 22.02
C SER A 310 14.44 -6.54 22.07
N ALA A 311 13.81 -5.77 22.96
CA ALA A 311 14.19 -4.37 23.25
C ALA A 311 15.49 -4.24 24.08
N LEU A 312 15.90 -5.30 24.77
CA LEU A 312 17.12 -5.33 25.59
C LEU A 312 18.29 -6.01 24.87
N HIS A 313 18.02 -7.09 24.14
CA HIS A 313 19.07 -7.96 23.57
C HIS A 313 19.17 -7.92 22.04
N GLY A 314 18.21 -7.28 21.35
CA GLY A 314 18.18 -7.22 19.90
C GLY A 314 17.71 -8.52 19.27
N PHE A 315 18.47 -9.06 18.32
CA PHE A 315 18.16 -10.33 17.67
C PHE A 315 18.68 -11.52 18.49
N LEU A 316 17.75 -12.32 19.01
CA LEU A 316 18.01 -13.57 19.71
C LEU A 316 17.75 -14.76 18.78
N THR A 317 18.62 -15.76 18.77
CA THR A 317 18.27 -17.08 18.18
C THR A 317 17.31 -17.83 19.11
N LEU A 318 16.57 -18.81 18.58
CA LEU A 318 15.54 -19.53 19.35
C LEU A 318 16.09 -20.37 20.51
N ASP A 319 17.32 -20.83 20.36
CA ASP A 319 18.08 -21.70 21.27
C ASP A 319 18.88 -20.91 22.31
N GLN A 320 19.07 -19.61 22.13
CA GLN A 320 19.75 -18.74 23.09
C GLN A 320 18.98 -18.68 24.41
N ASP A 321 19.57 -19.17 25.50
CA ASP A 321 19.02 -19.04 26.85
C ASP A 321 19.02 -17.58 27.31
N VAL A 322 17.87 -17.14 27.84
CA VAL A 322 17.64 -15.77 28.30
C VAL A 322 16.87 -15.80 29.63
N GLU A 323 17.32 -15.01 30.61
CA GLU A 323 16.63 -14.81 31.89
C GLU A 323 15.37 -13.93 31.70
N PRO A 324 14.32 -14.09 32.53
CA PRO A 324 13.14 -13.25 32.44
C PRO A 324 13.45 -11.82 32.91
N TYR A 325 13.21 -10.86 32.03
CA TYR A 325 13.42 -9.43 32.25
C TYR A 325 12.12 -8.64 32.01
N ASP A 326 12.02 -7.41 32.52
CA ASP A 326 11.02 -6.44 32.11
C ASP A 326 11.73 -5.19 31.57
N HIS A 327 11.68 -4.99 30.26
CA HIS A 327 12.39 -3.93 29.54
C HIS A 327 11.64 -3.62 28.25
N THR A 328 11.46 -2.34 27.96
CA THR A 328 10.74 -1.81 26.80
C THR A 328 11.62 -0.86 26.00
N TRP A 329 11.17 -0.52 24.79
CA TRP A 329 11.90 0.42 23.93
C TRP A 329 11.90 1.88 24.39
N GLU A 330 11.22 2.19 25.50
CA GLU A 330 11.21 3.52 26.13
C GLU A 330 12.22 3.61 27.28
N ASP A 331 12.80 2.47 27.71
CA ASP A 331 13.75 2.39 28.82
C ASP A 331 15.19 2.65 28.37
N ALA A 332 15.99 3.29 29.23
CA ALA A 332 17.41 3.52 28.99
C ALA A 332 18.20 2.18 28.95
N GLY A 333 19.24 2.11 28.12
CA GLY A 333 19.95 0.85 27.85
C GLY A 333 19.29 -0.04 26.78
N SER A 334 18.20 0.44 26.17
CA SER A 334 17.62 -0.10 24.94
C SER A 334 18.62 -0.11 23.78
N ILE A 335 18.81 -1.28 23.15
CA ILE A 335 19.64 -1.46 21.94
C ILE A 335 19.21 -0.57 20.74
N THR A 336 20.18 -0.01 20.04
CA THR A 336 20.02 0.97 18.96
C THR A 336 19.81 0.30 17.60
N VAL A 337 19.45 1.08 16.57
CA VAL A 337 19.34 0.56 15.20
C VAL A 337 20.73 0.18 14.65
N GLU A 338 21.75 0.93 15.07
CA GLU A 338 23.15 0.74 14.71
C GLU A 338 23.68 -0.59 15.27
N GLU A 339 23.39 -0.89 16.53
CA GLU A 339 23.72 -2.19 17.15
C GLU A 339 22.91 -3.35 16.54
N LEU A 340 21.64 -3.14 16.18
CA LEU A 340 20.87 -4.15 15.43
C LEU A 340 21.47 -4.42 14.03
N ARG A 341 22.00 -3.39 13.35
CA ARG A 341 22.73 -3.58 12.07
C ARG A 341 24.03 -4.36 12.28
N ALA A 342 24.77 -4.09 13.36
CA ALA A 342 25.97 -4.86 13.70
C ALA A 342 25.63 -6.34 13.95
N GLN A 343 24.60 -6.64 14.76
CA GLN A 343 24.13 -8.01 14.98
C GLN A 343 23.70 -8.71 13.68
N ALA A 344 22.97 -8.02 12.80
CA ALA A 344 22.58 -8.59 11.51
C ALA A 344 23.79 -8.91 10.61
N ALA A 345 24.83 -8.08 10.64
CA ALA A 345 26.08 -8.33 9.92
C ALA A 345 26.90 -9.49 10.52
N GLU A 346 27.00 -9.58 11.86
CA GLU A 346 27.67 -10.68 12.57
C GLU A 346 27.00 -12.04 12.30
N LEU A 347 25.67 -12.06 12.18
CA LEU A 347 24.90 -13.24 11.80
C LEU A 347 24.95 -13.56 10.29
N GLY A 348 25.59 -12.72 9.47
CA GLY A 348 25.65 -12.88 8.01
C GLY A 348 24.30 -12.64 7.30
N LEU A 349 23.41 -11.86 7.91
CA LEU A 349 22.02 -11.68 7.47
C LEU A 349 21.73 -10.33 6.81
N THR A 350 22.73 -9.48 6.55
CA THR A 350 22.56 -8.14 5.97
C THR A 350 21.67 -8.13 4.72
N ASP A 351 21.89 -9.09 3.82
CA ASP A 351 21.21 -9.22 2.52
C ASP A 351 20.11 -10.31 2.51
N ALA A 352 19.65 -10.74 3.70
CA ALA A 352 18.63 -11.79 3.82
C ALA A 352 17.24 -11.34 3.30
N ASP A 353 16.41 -12.31 2.92
CA ASP A 353 14.97 -12.12 2.70
C ASP A 353 14.25 -12.29 4.05
N VAL A 354 13.84 -11.17 4.64
CA VAL A 354 13.41 -11.10 6.04
C VAL A 354 11.90 -10.93 6.16
N ILE A 355 11.24 -11.66 7.05
CA ILE A 355 9.81 -11.53 7.39
C ILE A 355 9.62 -11.14 8.87
N LEU A 356 9.32 -9.87 9.12
CA LEU A 356 8.97 -9.32 10.42
C LEU A 356 7.49 -9.62 10.78
N LEU A 357 7.28 -10.63 11.62
CA LEU A 357 6.01 -10.92 12.27
C LEU A 357 5.81 -10.09 13.57
N THR A 358 6.39 -8.89 13.63
CA THR A 358 6.44 -8.02 14.81
C THR A 358 5.36 -6.91 14.77
N PRO A 359 4.99 -6.29 15.91
CA PRO A 359 4.07 -5.16 15.94
C PRO A 359 4.78 -3.82 15.67
N SER A 360 4.03 -2.83 15.15
CA SER A 360 4.54 -1.64 14.44
C SER A 360 5.80 -0.93 14.98
N ARG A 361 5.94 -0.71 16.30
CA ARG A 361 7.14 -0.05 16.87
C ARG A 361 8.41 -0.92 16.77
N TYR A 362 8.26 -2.24 16.91
CA TYR A 362 9.35 -3.20 16.73
C TYR A 362 9.66 -3.39 15.24
N THR A 363 8.61 -3.41 14.41
CA THR A 363 8.71 -3.43 12.95
C THR A 363 9.56 -2.27 12.42
N GLN A 364 9.31 -1.05 12.89
CA GLN A 364 9.96 0.17 12.39
C GLN A 364 11.48 0.19 12.65
N ARG A 365 11.95 -0.39 13.77
CA ARG A 365 13.38 -0.52 14.07
C ARG A 365 14.06 -1.60 13.22
N ALA A 366 13.45 -2.79 13.11
CA ALA A 366 14.03 -3.86 12.28
C ALA A 366 13.97 -3.55 10.77
N ALA A 367 12.98 -2.78 10.30
CA ALA A 367 12.95 -2.26 8.94
C ALA A 367 14.06 -1.23 8.65
N ALA A 368 14.67 -0.63 9.67
CA ALA A 368 15.85 0.24 9.49
C ALA A 368 17.17 -0.56 9.40
N VAL A 369 17.15 -1.85 9.75
CA VAL A 369 18.24 -2.82 9.52
C VAL A 369 18.09 -3.43 8.13
N TRP A 370 16.88 -3.86 7.79
CA TRP A 370 16.51 -4.45 6.51
C TRP A 370 15.37 -3.65 5.87
N PRO A 371 15.67 -2.59 5.10
CA PRO A 371 14.66 -1.77 4.40
C PRO A 371 13.74 -2.59 3.49
N GLN A 372 14.23 -3.71 2.96
CA GLN A 372 13.52 -4.67 2.12
C GLN A 372 12.60 -5.64 2.89
N ALA A 373 12.67 -5.66 4.23
CA ALA A 373 12.01 -6.70 5.02
C ALA A 373 10.49 -6.66 4.92
N ARG A 374 9.90 -7.85 4.90
CA ARG A 374 8.46 -8.08 4.87
C ARG A 374 7.82 -7.80 6.21
N THR A 375 6.70 -7.10 6.28
CA THR A 375 6.12 -6.71 7.59
C THR A 375 4.63 -7.05 7.80
N PRO A 376 4.17 -8.28 7.43
CA PRO A 376 2.77 -8.68 7.21
C PRO A 376 1.78 -8.50 8.38
N LEU A 377 2.22 -8.06 9.56
CA LEU A 377 1.38 -7.85 10.75
C LEU A 377 1.22 -6.40 11.19
N ALA A 378 1.98 -5.46 10.66
CA ALA A 378 1.55 -4.06 10.75
C ALA A 378 0.33 -3.88 9.80
N HIS A 379 -0.19 -2.69 9.47
CA HIS A 379 -1.59 -2.45 8.98
C HIS A 379 -2.70 -2.82 9.98
N LEU A 380 -2.43 -3.73 10.91
CA LEU A 380 -3.46 -4.51 11.56
C LEU A 380 -3.54 -4.18 13.06
N ALA A 381 -4.76 -3.86 13.51
CA ALA A 381 -5.09 -3.92 14.92
C ALA A 381 -4.90 -5.35 15.45
N ILE A 382 -4.58 -5.50 16.74
CA ILE A 382 -4.17 -6.77 17.39
C ILE A 382 -5.09 -7.97 17.05
N GLY A 383 -6.40 -7.76 16.98
CA GLY A 383 -7.36 -8.81 16.58
C GLY A 383 -7.19 -9.28 15.13
N LYS A 384 -6.88 -8.36 14.21
CA LYS A 384 -6.62 -8.67 12.80
C LYS A 384 -5.24 -9.33 12.59
N GLN A 385 -4.23 -8.97 13.38
CA GLN A 385 -2.89 -9.59 13.34
C GLN A 385 -2.98 -11.11 13.54
N ARG A 386 -3.75 -11.55 14.54
CA ARG A 386 -3.95 -12.98 14.82
C ARG A 386 -4.65 -13.73 13.68
N GLY A 387 -5.60 -13.08 13.00
CA GLY A 387 -6.24 -13.64 11.80
C GLY A 387 -5.27 -13.77 10.62
N ARG A 388 -4.41 -12.77 10.42
CA ARG A 388 -3.38 -12.76 9.37
C ARG A 388 -2.30 -13.83 9.61
N LEU A 389 -1.83 -13.99 10.85
CA LEU A 389 -0.92 -15.08 11.26
C LEU A 389 -1.48 -16.46 10.94
N THR A 390 -2.74 -16.71 11.32
CA THR A 390 -3.44 -17.97 10.99
C THR A 390 -3.51 -18.20 9.47
N ALA A 391 -3.92 -17.20 8.69
CA ALA A 391 -4.02 -17.33 7.24
C ALA A 391 -2.67 -17.54 6.54
N MET A 392 -1.59 -16.93 7.03
CA MET A 392 -0.23 -17.17 6.55
C MET A 392 0.25 -18.59 6.87
N ARG A 393 -0.01 -19.08 8.09
CA ARG A 393 0.34 -20.46 8.49
C ARG A 393 -0.39 -21.50 7.64
N GLU A 394 -1.63 -21.24 7.25
CA GLU A 394 -2.48 -22.13 6.44
C GLU A 394 -2.16 -22.09 4.94
N ASN A 395 -1.33 -21.13 4.49
CA ASN A 395 -0.97 -20.94 3.08
C ASN A 395 0.54 -20.65 2.95
N ALA A 396 1.38 -21.32 3.76
CA ALA A 396 2.80 -20.97 3.91
C ALA A 396 3.55 -20.94 2.56
N ASP A 397 3.24 -21.89 1.68
CA ASP A 397 3.80 -22.06 0.34
C ASP A 397 3.62 -20.82 -0.56
N HIS A 398 2.57 -20.02 -0.35
CA HIS A 398 2.34 -18.76 -1.08
C HIS A 398 3.19 -17.59 -0.53
N TYR A 399 3.89 -17.79 0.58
CA TYR A 399 4.75 -16.79 1.24
C TYR A 399 6.22 -17.22 1.31
N THR A 400 6.55 -18.47 1.00
CA THR A 400 7.94 -18.93 0.83
C THR A 400 8.32 -18.88 -0.64
N THR A 401 9.40 -18.18 -0.97
CA THR A 401 10.05 -18.29 -2.27
C THR A 401 10.55 -19.73 -2.40
N ALA A 402 10.14 -20.47 -3.43
CA ALA A 402 10.57 -21.84 -3.63
C ALA A 402 12.11 -21.90 -3.79
N ALA A 403 12.71 -22.92 -3.17
CA ALA A 403 14.16 -23.15 -3.16
C ALA A 403 14.69 -23.66 -4.51
#